data_AF-A0A0B2RTL4-F1
#
_entry.id   AF-A0A0B2RTL4-F1
#
_cell.length_a   1.000
_cell.length_b   1.000
_cell.length_c   1.000
_cell.angle_alpha   90.00
_cell.angle_beta   90.00
_cell.angle_gamma   90.00
#
_symmetry.space_group_name_H-M   'P 1'
#
loop_
_entity.id
_entity.type
_entity.pdbx_description
1 polymer ?
#
loop_
_entity_poly.entity_id
_entity_poly.type
_entity_poly.pdbx_seq_one_letter_code
_entity_poly.pdbx_strand_id
1 'polypeptide(L)'
;IGQGTYNNVYKARDTLTGKIVALRKVRFENLEPESVKFMAREILILQRLDHPNVIKLEGLVTSRMSCSLYLVFEYMVHDLAGLA
;
A
#
# COMPACT_ATOMS: atom_id res chain seq x y z
N ILE A 1 5.33 -5.62 -8.99
CA ILE A 1 5.77 -4.47 -9.83
C ILE A 1 7.13 -3.94 -9.39
N GLY A 2 7.48 -4.13 -8.11
CA GLY A 2 8.87 -4.19 -7.65
C GLY A 2 8.93 -5.11 -6.45
N GLN A 3 10.06 -5.80 -6.27
CA GLN A 3 10.38 -6.53 -5.05
C GLN A 3 11.40 -5.66 -4.31
N GLY A 4 10.93 -4.59 -3.67
CA GLY A 4 11.78 -3.85 -2.75
C GLY A 4 12.10 -4.76 -1.56
N THR A 5 13.24 -4.51 -0.91
CA THR A 5 13.82 -5.29 0.19
C THR A 5 12.85 -5.67 1.31
N TYR A 6 11.69 -5.01 1.42
CA TYR A 6 10.75 -5.19 2.52
C TYR A 6 9.28 -5.48 2.13
N ASN A 7 8.81 -5.25 0.90
CA ASN A 7 7.36 -5.28 0.63
C ASN A 7 6.96 -5.70 -0.79
N ASN A 8 5.98 -6.60 -0.89
CA ASN A 8 5.40 -7.03 -2.17
C ASN A 8 4.33 -6.02 -2.61
N VAL A 9 4.50 -5.46 -3.80
CA VAL A 9 3.51 -4.59 -4.45
C VAL A 9 2.93 -5.30 -5.67
N TYR A 10 1.61 -5.45 -5.66
CA TYR A 10 0.82 -6.12 -6.69
C TYR A 10 0.07 -5.10 -7.54
N LYS A 11 0.00 -5.34 -8.84
CA LYS A 11 -0.89 -4.60 -9.74
C LYS A 11 -2.28 -5.24 -9.64
N ALA A 12 -3.31 -4.44 -9.40
CA ALA A 12 -4.68 -4.90 -9.34
C ALA A 12 -5.59 -3.99 -10.16
N ARG A 13 -6.81 -4.47 -10.39
CA ARG A 13 -7.88 -3.72 -11.01
C ARG A 13 -9.03 -3.66 -10.02
N ASP A 14 -9.49 -2.45 -9.72
CA ASP A 14 -10.74 -2.26 -8.99
C ASP A 14 -11.90 -2.74 -9.85
N THR A 15 -12.71 -3.67 -9.34
CA THR A 15 -13.83 -4.27 -10.06
C THR A 15 -15.03 -3.34 -10.18
N LEU A 16 -15.16 -2.34 -9.31
CA LEU A 16 -16.26 -1.38 -9.32
C LEU A 16 -15.98 -0.23 -10.29
N THR A 17 -14.77 0.33 -10.23
CA THR A 17 -14.40 1.51 -11.03
C THR A 17 -13.64 1.16 -12.31
N GLY A 18 -13.07 -0.04 -12.41
CA GLY A 18 -12.17 -0.43 -13.49
C GLY A 18 -10.77 0.19 -13.39
N LYS A 19 -10.50 1.03 -12.39
CA LYS A 19 -9.20 1.71 -12.20
C LYS A 19 -8.10 0.70 -11.90
N ILE A 20 -6.93 0.91 -12.50
CA ILE A 20 -5.73 0.14 -12.17
C ILE A 20 -5.11 0.73 -10.90
N VAL A 21 -4.83 -0.13 -9.91
CA VAL A 21 -4.34 0.27 -8.59
C VAL A 21 -3.13 -0.58 -8.19
N ALA A 22 -2.33 -0.05 -7.28
CA ALA A 22 -1.21 -0.75 -6.67
C ALA A 22 -1.60 -1.19 -5.25
N LEU A 23 -1.51 -2.50 -4.98
CA LEU A 23 -1.76 -3.08 -3.66
C LEU A 23 -0.42 -3.38 -2.99
N ARG A 24 -0.11 -2.66 -1.92
CA ARG A 24 1.06 -2.94 -1.07
C ARG A 24 0.62 -3.83 0.08
N LYS A 25 1.11 -5.08 0.11
CA LYS A 25 0.85 -6.00 1.23
C LYS A 25 1.68 -5.59 2.45
N VAL A 26 1.02 -5.39 3.57
CA VAL A 26 1.67 -5.16 4.87
C VAL A 26 2.02 -6.51 5.48
N ARG A 27 3.30 -6.70 5.84
CA ARG A 27 3.73 -7.89 6.57
C ARG A 27 3.56 -7.67 8.07
N PHE A 28 2.77 -8.52 8.71
CA PHE A 28 2.72 -8.63 10.15
C PHE A 28 3.76 -9.65 10.60
N GLU A 29 5.03 -9.25 10.62
CA GLU A 29 6.11 -10.18 11.04
C GLU A 29 6.05 -10.47 12.53
N ASN A 30 5.64 -9.49 13.36
CA ASN A 30 5.37 -9.67 14.78
C ASN A 30 4.17 -8.79 15.19
N LEU A 31 3.15 -9.39 15.83
CA LEU A 31 1.98 -8.67 16.37
C LEU A 31 2.26 -7.98 17.72
N GLU A 32 3.52 -7.64 17.97
CA GLU A 32 3.93 -6.90 19.15
C GLU A 32 3.22 -5.54 19.20
N PRO A 33 2.71 -5.11 20.37
CA PRO A 33 1.93 -3.88 20.49
C PRO A 33 2.61 -2.64 19.89
N GLU A 34 3.94 -2.54 20.01
CA GLU A 34 4.71 -1.42 19.45
C GLU A 34 4.80 -1.45 17.92
N SER A 35 4.92 -2.64 17.32
CA SER A 35 4.90 -2.77 15.86
C SER A 35 3.54 -2.38 15.28
N VAL A 36 2.45 -2.76 15.96
CA VAL A 36 1.10 -2.37 15.58
C VAL A 36 0.88 -0.86 15.70
N LYS A 37 1.34 -0.24 16.79
CA LYS A 37 1.28 1.23 16.95
C LYS A 37 2.07 1.96 15.86
N PHE A 38 3.26 1.46 15.52
CA PHE A 38 4.07 2.04 14.45
C PHE A 38 3.35 1.99 13.11
N MET A 39 2.80 0.83 12.72
CA MET A 39 2.02 0.68 11.49
C MET A 39 0.78 1.57 11.47
N ALA A 40 0.03 1.64 12.58
CA ALA A 40 -1.15 2.49 12.68
C ALA A 40 -0.78 3.97 12.49
N ARG A 41 0.36 4.42 13.04
CA ARG A 41 0.85 5.78 12.86
C ARG A 41 1.22 6.07 11.41
N GLU A 42 1.92 5.16 10.72
CA GLU A 42 2.25 5.33 9.31
C GLU A 42 0.99 5.43 8.44
N ILE A 43 0.02 4.55 8.66
CA ILE A 43 -1.27 4.58 7.94
C ILE A 43 -1.98 5.91 8.18
N LEU A 44 -2.02 6.39 9.41
CA LEU A 44 -2.67 7.66 9.76
C LEU A 44 -2.01 8.86 9.07
N ILE A 45 -0.68 8.84 8.96
CA ILE A 45 0.07 9.88 8.23
C ILE A 45 -0.29 9.80 6.75
N LEU A 46 -0.23 8.61 6.13
CA LEU A 46 -0.57 8.40 4.73
C LEU A 46 -2.01 8.82 4.39
N GLN A 47 -2.96 8.58 5.29
CA GLN A 47 -4.36 9.02 5.12
C GLN A 47 -4.52 10.55 5.11
N ARG A 48 -3.59 11.29 5.73
CA ARG A 48 -3.64 12.76 5.80
C ARG A 48 -2.86 13.43 4.67
N LEU A 49 -2.06 12.68 3.92
CA LEU A 49 -1.31 13.21 2.78
C LEU A 49 -2.25 13.39 1.59
N ASP A 50 -2.53 14.64 1.26
CA ASP A 50 -3.29 15.02 0.07
C ASP A 50 -2.56 16.14 -0.66
N HIS A 51 -1.71 15.76 -1.62
CA HIS A 51 -0.88 16.70 -2.37
C HIS A 51 -0.57 16.13 -3.76
N PRO A 52 -0.61 16.94 -4.83
CA PRO A 52 -0.42 16.45 -6.21
C PRO A 52 0.93 15.74 -6.45
N ASN A 53 1.97 16.08 -5.68
CA ASN A 53 3.30 15.47 -5.78
C ASN A 53 3.56 14.35 -4.76
N VAL A 54 2.54 13.92 -4.01
CA VAL A 54 2.66 12.86 -3.00
C VAL A 54 1.65 11.76 -3.32
N ILE A 55 2.11 10.51 -3.36
CA ILE A 55 1.21 9.39 -3.67
C ILE A 55 0.14 9.27 -2.59
N LYS A 56 -1.13 9.26 -3.03
CA LYS A 56 -2.28 9.20 -2.15
C LYS A 56 -2.62 7.76 -1.78
N LEU A 57 -2.92 7.54 -0.50
CA LEU A 57 -3.55 6.31 -0.05
C LEU A 57 -5.04 6.36 -0.38
N GLU A 58 -5.46 5.58 -1.37
CA GLU A 58 -6.84 5.50 -1.85
C GLU A 58 -7.73 4.71 -0.87
N GLY A 59 -7.13 3.77 -0.13
CA GLY A 59 -7.87 2.98 0.84
C GLY A 59 -7.09 1.84 1.47
N LEU A 60 -7.79 1.08 2.30
CA LEU A 60 -7.30 -0.10 3.01
C LEU A 60 -8.17 -1.29 2.63
N VAL A 61 -7.54 -2.43 2.37
CA VAL A 61 -8.23 -3.70 2.10
C VAL A 61 -7.72 -4.75 3.08
N THR A 62 -8.63 -5.48 3.71
CA THR A 62 -8.29 -6.57 4.62
C THR A 62 -8.83 -7.89 4.08
N SER A 63 -8.01 -8.94 4.15
CA SER A 63 -8.45 -10.29 3.83
C SER A 63 -8.98 -10.97 5.08
N ARG A 64 -10.27 -11.36 5.05
CA ARG A 64 -10.95 -12.08 6.15
C ARG A 64 -10.33 -13.44 6.46
N MET A 65 -9.67 -14.08 5.48
CA MET A 65 -9.13 -15.43 5.61
C MET A 65 -7.67 -15.47 6.09
N SER A 66 -6.91 -14.40 5.89
CA SER A 66 -5.45 -14.42 6.07
C SER A 66 -4.91 -13.31 6.97
N CYS A 67 -5.79 -12.56 7.64
CA CYS A 67 -5.45 -11.37 8.45
C CYS A 67 -4.48 -10.41 7.74
N SER A 68 -4.45 -10.43 6.41
CA SER A 68 -3.52 -9.63 5.61
C SER A 68 -4.15 -8.27 5.32
N LEU A 69 -3.39 -7.22 5.59
CA LEU A 69 -3.74 -5.83 5.30
C LEU A 69 -3.01 -5.40 4.02
N TYR A 70 -3.74 -4.72 3.16
CA TYR A 70 -3.27 -4.17 1.91
C TYR A 70 -3.57 -2.69 1.88
N LEU A 71 -2.55 -1.90 1.57
CA LEU A 71 -2.68 -0.47 1.30
C LEU A 71 -2.91 -0.28 -0.20
N VAL A 72 -3.95 0.47 -0.55
CA VAL A 72 -4.33 0.75 -1.94
C VAL A 72 -3.77 2.11 -2.34
N PHE A 73 -2.95 2.12 -3.38
CA PHE A 73 -2.38 3.33 -3.96
C PHE A 73 -2.75 3.45 -5.43
N GLU A 74 -2.62 4.66 -5.96
CA GLU A 74 -2.60 4.88 -7.40
C GLU A 74 -1.45 4.10 -8.06
N TYR A 75 -1.74 3.45 -9.19
CA TYR A 75 -0.71 2.73 -9.93
C TYR A 75 0.15 3.70 -10.74
N MET A 76 1.42 3.79 -10.38
CA MET A 76 2.44 4.47 -11.17
C MET A 76 3.10 3.48 -12.12
N VAL A 77 3.17 3.83 -13.41
CA VAL A 77 3.68 2.93 -14.46
C VAL A 77 5.19 2.71 -14.31
N HIS A 78 5.91 3.78 -13.98
CA HIS A 78 7.36 3.78 -13.82
C HIS A 78 7.75 4.42 -12.49
N ASP A 79 8.80 3.89 -11.87
CA ASP A 79 9.57 4.65 -10.88
C ASP A 79 10.70 5.41 -11.59
N LEU A 80 11.43 6.24 -10.84
CA LEU A 80 12.53 7.02 -11.40
C LEU A 80 13.69 6.13 -11.87
N ALA A 81 13.84 4.93 -11.31
CA ALA A 81 14.89 3.98 -11.69
C ALA A 81 14.59 3.26 -13.02
N GLY A 82 13.32 3.02 -13.32
CA GLY A 82 12.85 2.40 -14.57
C GLY A 82 12.69 3.37 -15.75
N LEU A 83 13.08 4.64 -15.57
CA LEU A 83 13.14 5.66 -16.63
C LEU A 83 14.56 5.88 -17.19
N ALA A 84 15.57 5.26 -16.58
CA ALA A 84 16.97 5.33 -17.00
C ALA A 84 17.31 4.28 -18.06
#